data_AF-A0A969HQP3-F1
#
_entry.id   AF-A0A969HQP3-F1
#
_cell.length_a   1.000
_cell.length_b   1.000
_cell.length_c   1.000
_cell.angle_alpha   90.00
_cell.angle_beta   90.00
_cell.angle_gamma   90.00
#
_symmetry.space_group_name_H-M   'P 1'
#
loop_
_entity.id
_entity.type
_entity.pdbx_description
1 polymer ?
#
loop_
_entity_poly.entity_id
_entity_poly.type
_entity_poly.pdbx_seq_one_letter_code
_entity_poly.pdbx_strand_id
1 'polypeptide(L)'
;MALSERWDLALESGVRLSFFDYLDDVSGDYPNLDDLGNPLSVRMANRSLEEVAARTGETRNLQPAISRLGIEAYEGFDGQSYRTLATYRRGQTTRGNPRSNDFYFVTGIRLSYIINVGLKCPQFR
;
A
#
# COMPACT_ATOMS: atom_id res chain seq x y z
N MET A 1 -18.01 -13.26 -22.30
CA MET A 1 -18.14 -14.66 -22.75
C MET A 1 -19.49 -15.14 -22.28
N ALA A 2 -20.36 -15.52 -23.22
CA ALA A 2 -21.65 -16.10 -22.87
C ALA A 2 -21.46 -17.43 -22.15
N LEU A 3 -21.88 -17.49 -20.89
CA LEU A 3 -21.93 -18.73 -20.09
C LEU A 3 -23.23 -19.49 -20.35
N SER A 4 -24.31 -18.76 -20.64
CA SER A 4 -25.59 -19.30 -21.10
C SER A 4 -26.33 -18.27 -21.95
N GLU A 5 -27.54 -18.59 -22.42
CA GLU A 5 -28.35 -17.64 -23.19
C GLU A 5 -28.70 -16.36 -22.40
N ARG A 6 -28.71 -16.45 -21.07
CA ARG A 6 -29.03 -15.31 -20.20
C ARG A 6 -27.85 -14.80 -19.41
N TRP A 7 -26.77 -15.56 -19.28
CA TRP A 7 -25.63 -15.19 -18.45
C TRP A 7 -24.41 -14.90 -19.31
N ASP A 8 -23.83 -13.72 -19.12
CA ASP A 8 -22.55 -13.32 -19.70
C ASP A 8 -21.58 -12.97 -18.59
N LEU A 9 -20.35 -13.44 -18.72
CA LEU A 9 -19.23 -13.13 -17.84
C LEU A 9 -18.14 -12.44 -18.64
N ALA A 10 -17.73 -11.25 -18.21
CA ALA A 10 -16.56 -10.57 -18.75
C ALA A 10 -15.49 -10.47 -17.67
N LEU A 11 -14.24 -10.64 -18.10
CA LEU A 11 -13.04 -10.36 -17.33
C LEU A 11 -12.27 -9.29 -18.08
N GLU A 12 -11.90 -8.23 -17.37
CA GLU A 12 -11.11 -7.13 -17.89
C GLU A 12 -9.89 -6.98 -17.00
N SER A 13 -8.72 -6.81 -17.61
CA SER A 13 -7.49 -6.54 -16.87
C SER A 13 -6.66 -5.49 -17.59
N GLY A 14 -5.93 -4.68 -16.83
CA GLY A 14 -5.09 -3.63 -17.40
C GLY A 14 -4.01 -3.19 -16.42
N VAL A 15 -2.81 -2.99 -16.97
CA VAL A 15 -1.70 -2.35 -16.26
C VAL A 15 -1.71 -0.87 -16.63
N ARG A 16 -1.62 -0.01 -15.62
CA ARG A 16 -1.43 1.43 -15.80
C ARG A 16 -0.05 1.79 -15.25
N LEU A 17 0.79 2.30 -16.15
CA LEU A 17 2.08 2.86 -15.80
C LEU A 17 1.85 4.31 -15.35
N SER A 18 2.34 4.65 -14.17
CA SER A 18 2.34 6.01 -13.69
C SER A 18 3.56 6.74 -14.26
N PHE A 19 3.38 7.96 -14.75
CA PHE A 19 4.50 8.80 -15.18
C PHE A 19 5.19 9.49 -13.99
N PHE A 20 4.59 9.40 -12.81
CA PHE A 20 5.03 10.00 -11.57
C PHE A 20 4.91 8.99 -10.43
N ASP A 21 5.70 9.21 -9.40
CA ASP A 21 5.87 8.38 -8.21
C ASP A 21 4.91 8.86 -7.11
N TYR A 22 3.70 8.29 -7.05
CA TYR A 22 2.59 8.82 -6.26
C TYR A 22 1.73 7.75 -5.58
N LEU A 23 1.92 6.49 -5.93
CA LEU A 23 1.01 5.40 -5.63
C LEU A 23 1.51 4.50 -4.51
N ASP A 24 2.81 4.40 -4.27
CA ASP A 24 3.34 3.68 -3.10
C ASP A 24 4.33 4.48 -2.24
N ASP A 25 5.04 5.49 -2.77
CA ASP A 25 5.85 6.39 -1.94
C ASP A 25 6.28 7.72 -2.58
N VAL A 26 7.26 8.36 -1.94
CA VAL A 26 7.88 9.63 -2.31
C VAL A 26 9.34 9.27 -2.48
N SER A 27 9.84 9.21 -3.71
CA SER A 27 11.21 8.84 -4.11
C SER A 27 12.30 9.60 -3.35
N GLY A 28 12.64 9.13 -2.14
CA GLY A 28 13.57 9.82 -1.24
C GLY A 28 13.78 9.06 0.06
N ASP A 29 14.43 9.69 1.02
CA ASP A 29 14.69 9.10 2.32
C ASP A 29 13.59 9.44 3.33
N TYR A 30 13.45 8.62 4.38
CA TYR A 30 12.59 8.98 5.51
C TYR A 30 12.99 10.34 6.09
N PRO A 31 12.02 11.24 6.36
CA PRO A 31 12.30 12.57 6.88
C PRO A 31 12.92 12.47 8.28
N ASN A 32 13.74 13.46 8.64
CA ASN A 32 14.24 13.56 10.00
C ASN A 32 13.08 13.98 10.91
N LEU A 33 12.91 13.30 12.04
CA LEU A 33 11.80 13.57 12.95
C LEU A 33 11.88 14.98 13.57
N ASP A 34 13.08 15.51 13.77
CA ASP A 34 13.33 16.87 14.26
C ASP A 34 13.05 17.97 13.23
N ASP A 35 13.01 17.64 11.93
CA ASP A 35 12.57 18.57 10.89
C ASP A 35 11.03 18.74 10.87
N LEU A 36 10.30 17.87 11.58
CA LEU A 36 8.85 17.88 11.61
C LEU A 36 8.37 18.81 12.73
N GLY A 37 8.03 20.05 12.39
CA GLY A 37 7.60 21.08 13.36
C GLY A 37 6.29 20.81 14.13
N ASN A 38 5.64 19.66 13.95
CA ASN A 38 4.41 19.29 14.65
C ASN A 38 4.58 17.92 15.36
N PRO A 39 4.32 17.81 16.68
CA PRO A 39 4.40 16.55 17.41
C PRO A 39 3.53 15.43 16.83
N LEU A 40 2.40 15.76 16.20
CA LEU A 40 1.58 14.77 15.50
C LEU A 40 2.29 14.25 14.26
N SER A 41 2.92 15.12 13.46
CA SER A 41 3.70 14.74 12.29
C SER A 41 4.86 13.84 12.67
N VAL A 42 5.57 14.15 13.75
CA VAL A 42 6.61 13.30 14.34
C VAL A 42 6.10 11.88 14.60
N ARG A 43 4.99 11.75 15.35
CA ARG A 43 4.42 10.43 15.69
C ARG A 43 3.91 9.67 14.47
N MET A 44 3.41 10.37 13.46
CA MET A 44 2.85 9.75 12.26
C MET A 44 3.91 9.41 11.21
N ALA A 45 5.03 10.14 11.18
CA ALA A 45 6.14 9.87 10.27
C ALA A 45 6.81 8.54 10.56
N ASN A 46 6.84 8.11 11.82
CA ASN A 46 7.42 6.83 12.21
C ASN A 46 6.59 6.11 13.27
N ARG A 47 5.94 5.02 12.83
CA ARG A 47 5.10 4.14 13.67
C ARG A 47 5.69 2.73 13.78
N SER A 48 7.00 2.58 13.53
CA SER A 48 7.66 1.28 13.46
C SER A 48 7.65 0.55 14.81
N LEU A 49 7.68 1.30 15.91
CA LEU A 49 7.68 0.80 17.29
C LEU A 49 6.32 0.95 17.98
N GLU A 50 5.24 1.20 17.22
CA GLU A 50 3.92 1.31 17.81
C GLU A 50 3.44 -0.05 18.34
N GLU A 51 3.11 -0.10 19.62
CA GLU A 51 2.70 -1.33 20.31
C GLU A 51 1.25 -1.74 20.01
N VAL A 52 0.43 -0.83 19.46
CA VAL A 52 -0.97 -1.07 19.19
C VAL A 52 -1.22 -1.08 17.68
N ALA A 53 -1.96 -2.06 17.19
CA ALA A 53 -2.30 -2.17 15.78
C ALA A 53 -3.32 -1.11 15.36
N ALA A 54 -2.96 -0.26 14.40
CA ALA A 54 -3.82 0.80 13.89
C ALA A 54 -5.19 0.30 13.37
N ARG A 55 -5.24 -0.92 12.83
CA ARG A 55 -6.48 -1.50 12.28
C ARG A 55 -7.38 -2.14 13.33
N THR A 56 -6.80 -2.81 14.32
CA THR A 56 -7.53 -3.71 15.23
C THR A 56 -7.54 -3.24 16.68
N GLY A 57 -6.67 -2.32 17.08
CA GLY A 57 -6.50 -1.89 18.47
C GLY A 57 -5.81 -2.91 19.37
N GLU A 58 -5.40 -4.05 18.82
CA GLU A 58 -4.73 -5.13 19.57
C GLU A 58 -3.24 -4.84 19.79
N THR A 59 -2.68 -5.40 20.86
CA THR A 59 -1.24 -5.33 21.13
C THR A 59 -0.45 -6.11 20.08
N ARG A 60 0.57 -5.47 19.53
CA ARG A 60 1.49 -6.01 18.53
C ARG A 60 2.66 -6.69 19.23
N ASN A 61 3.03 -7.88 18.75
CA ASN A 61 4.28 -8.50 19.15
C ASN A 61 5.44 -7.93 18.31
N LEU A 62 6.16 -6.95 18.88
CA LEU A 62 7.31 -6.31 18.24
C LEU A 62 8.61 -7.11 18.38
N GLN A 63 8.63 -8.13 19.24
CA GLN A 63 9.84 -8.88 19.58
C GLN A 63 10.57 -9.46 18.35
N PRO A 64 9.88 -10.05 17.35
CA PRO A 64 10.55 -10.57 16.16
C PRO A 64 11.18 -9.48 15.29
N ALA A 65 10.57 -8.29 15.23
CA ALA A 65 11.10 -7.16 14.47
C ALA A 65 12.32 -6.57 15.18
N ILE A 66 12.23 -6.40 16.50
CA ILE A 66 13.31 -5.87 17.34
C ILE A 66 14.52 -6.82 17.35
N SER A 67 14.30 -8.13 17.46
CA SER A 67 15.40 -9.11 17.47
C SER A 67 16.13 -9.21 16.14
N ARG A 68 15.43 -8.98 15.03
CA ARG A 68 16.01 -9.02 13.68
C ARG A 68 16.72 -7.73 13.28
N LEU A 69 16.12 -6.58 13.59
CA LEU A 69 16.54 -5.28 13.06
C LEU A 69 17.22 -4.40 14.10
N GLY A 70 17.02 -4.66 15.39
CA GLY A 70 17.48 -3.78 16.46
C GLY A 70 16.66 -2.49 16.56
N ILE A 71 16.92 -1.76 17.64
CA ILE A 71 16.37 -0.42 17.87
C ILE A 71 17.52 0.57 17.76
N GLU A 72 17.31 1.61 16.98
CA GLU A 72 18.18 2.77 16.93
C GLU A 72 17.54 3.91 17.72
N ALA A 73 18.34 4.55 18.56
CA ALA A 73 17.97 5.75 19.29
C ALA A 73 18.94 6.87 18.92
N TYR A 74 18.42 8.07 18.67
CA TYR A 74 19.23 9.24 18.37
C TYR A 74 18.62 10.50 18.98
N GLU A 75 19.47 11.48 19.26
CA GLU A 75 19.07 12.82 19.71
C GLU A 75 18.97 13.75 18.49
N GLY A 76 17.82 14.42 18.32
CA GLY A 76 17.59 15.41 17.27
C GLY A 76 18.22 16.77 17.62
N PHE A 77 18.26 17.68 16.65
CA PHE A 77 18.73 19.06 16.88
C PHE A 77 17.84 19.85 17.86
N ASP A 78 16.63 19.37 18.10
CA ASP A 78 15.67 19.87 19.08
C ASP A 78 15.93 19.36 20.51
N GLY A 79 16.95 18.52 20.73
CA GLY A 79 17.27 17.89 22.01
C GLY A 79 16.31 16.77 22.40
N GLN A 80 15.42 16.34 21.51
CA GLN A 80 14.51 15.22 21.76
C GLN A 80 15.16 13.90 21.35
N SER A 81 14.89 12.85 22.13
CA SER A 81 15.33 11.50 21.81
C SER A 81 14.28 10.76 21.00
N TYR A 82 14.66 10.33 19.81
CA TYR A 82 13.83 9.55 18.90
C TYR A 82 14.25 8.09 18.88
N ARG A 83 13.28 7.17 18.76
CA ARG A 83 13.52 5.73 18.69
C ARG A 83 12.81 5.13 17.48
N THR A 84 13.51 4.29 16.74
CA THR A 84 12.95 3.56 15.60
C THR A 84 13.61 2.19 15.42
N LEU A 85 13.03 1.33 14.59
CA LEU A 85 13.76 0.15 14.11
C LEU A 85 14.90 0.63 13.20
N ALA A 86 16.09 0.02 13.31
CA ALA A 86 17.30 0.51 12.65
C ALA A 86 17.21 0.59 11.10
N THR A 87 16.21 -0.03 10.48
CA THR A 87 15.95 0.04 9.03
C THR A 87 15.17 1.27 8.58
N TYR A 88 14.67 2.11 9.49
CA TYR A 88 13.97 3.36 9.16
C TYR A 88 14.81 4.56 9.56
N ARG A 89 16.11 4.46 9.26
CA ARG A 89 17.13 5.40 9.67
C ARG A 89 17.02 6.71 8.91
N ARG A 90 17.02 7.76 9.72
CA ARG A 90 17.05 9.18 9.36
C ARG A 90 17.90 9.48 8.12
N GLY A 91 17.28 9.98 7.03
CA GLY A 91 18.00 10.49 5.85
C GLY A 91 18.96 9.51 5.17
N GLN A 92 18.81 8.20 5.43
CA GLN A 92 19.71 7.16 4.91
C GLN A 92 18.94 5.97 4.35
N THR A 93 17.76 5.67 4.91
CA THR A 93 16.93 4.61 4.40
C THR A 93 15.96 5.17 3.41
N THR A 94 16.09 4.72 2.17
CA THR A 94 15.21 5.08 1.07
C THR A 94 13.81 4.55 1.36
N ARG A 95 12.85 5.47 1.35
CA ARG A 95 11.43 5.19 1.39
C ARG A 95 10.96 5.06 -0.05
N GLY A 96 11.08 3.83 -0.56
CA GLY A 96 10.64 3.48 -1.90
C GLY A 96 11.72 3.21 -2.91
N ASN A 97 11.36 3.36 -4.18
CA ASN A 97 12.27 3.10 -5.28
C ASN A 97 12.48 4.33 -6.18
N PRO A 98 13.55 5.10 -5.96
CA PRO A 98 13.84 6.30 -6.74
C PRO A 98 14.27 6.02 -8.18
N ARG A 99 14.38 4.75 -8.58
CA ARG A 99 14.84 4.34 -9.92
C ARG A 99 13.71 3.80 -10.80
N SER A 100 12.49 3.68 -10.29
CA SER A 100 11.36 3.17 -11.06
C SER A 100 10.10 3.94 -10.75
N ASN A 101 9.32 4.27 -11.77
CA ASN A 101 7.99 4.83 -11.57
C ASN A 101 6.98 3.72 -11.23
N ASP A 102 5.94 4.11 -10.51
CA ASP A 102 4.87 3.21 -10.11
C ASP A 102 4.10 2.61 -11.27
N PHE A 103 3.54 1.43 -11.04
CA PHE A 103 2.48 0.90 -11.86
C PHE A 103 1.44 0.24 -10.98
N TYR A 104 0.21 0.18 -11.46
CA TYR A 104 -0.86 -0.54 -10.80
C TYR A 104 -1.63 -1.39 -11.79
N PHE A 105 -2.07 -2.53 -11.29
CA PHE A 105 -2.86 -3.49 -12.03
C PHE A 105 -4.31 -3.39 -11.58
N VAL A 106 -5.21 -3.25 -12.54
CA VAL A 106 -6.66 -3.25 -12.30
C VAL A 106 -7.24 -4.45 -13.00
N THR A 107 -8.04 -5.21 -12.27
CA THR A 107 -8.83 -6.32 -12.81
C THR A 107 -10.29 -6.14 -12.43
N GLY A 108 -11.18 -6.49 -13.34
CA GLY A 108 -12.62 -6.36 -13.19
C GLY A 108 -13.31 -7.64 -13.65
N ILE A 109 -14.34 -8.03 -12.91
CA ILE A 109 -15.22 -9.13 -13.27
C ILE A 109 -16.62 -8.55 -13.42
N ARG A 110 -17.23 -8.73 -14.59
CA ARG A 110 -18.60 -8.28 -14.87
C ARG A 110 -19.48 -9.49 -15.11
N LEU A 111 -20.51 -9.64 -14.30
CA LEU A 111 -21.59 -10.61 -14.50
C LEU A 111 -22.82 -9.89 -15.03
N SER A 112 -23.38 -10.35 -16.13
CA SER A 112 -24.56 -9.76 -16.77
C SER A 112 -25.65 -10.80 -16.95
N TYR A 113 -26.88 -10.43 -16.60
CA TYR A 113 -28.07 -11.25 -16.78
C TYR A 113 -29.03 -10.60 -17.79
N ILE A 114 -29.42 -11.35 -18.82
CA ILE A 114 -30.30 -10.91 -19.90
C ILE A 114 -31.73 -11.39 -19.59
N ILE A 115 -32.62 -10.43 -19.35
CA ILE A 115 -34.00 -10.71 -18.91
C ILE A 115 -34.87 -11.22 -20.07
N ASN A 116 -34.67 -10.70 -21.29
CA ASN A 116 -35.48 -11.05 -22.46
C ASN A 116 -34.60 -11.67 -23.55
N VAL A 117 -34.64 -12.99 -23.65
CA VAL A 117 -34.09 -13.75 -24.79
C VAL A 117 -35.31 -14.09 -25.66
N GLY A 118 -35.49 -13.38 -26.77
CA GLY A 118 -36.63 -13.58 -27.66
C GLY A 118 -36.75 -15.03 -28.18
N LEU A 119 -37.83 -15.32 -28.90
CA LEU A 119 -38.04 -16.63 -29.52
C LEU A 119 -36.90 -16.94 -30.51
N LYS A 120 -36.09 -17.95 -30.17
CA LYS A 120 -35.02 -18.46 -31.01
C LYS A 120 -35.62 -19.42 -32.04
N CYS A 121 -35.59 -19.05 -33.32
CA CYS A 121 -36.05 -19.95 -34.39
C CYS A 121 -35.16 -21.20 -34.44
N PRO A 122 -35.74 -22.39 -34.65
CA PRO A 122 -34.97 -23.62 -34.79
C PRO A 122 -34.05 -23.54 -36.02
N GLN A 123 -32.79 -23.90 -35.84
CA GLN A 123 -31.86 -24.11 -36.95
C GLN A 123 -31.93 -25.58 -37.34
N PHE A 124 -32.50 -25.84 -38.51
CA PHE A 124 -32.49 -27.17 -39.10
C PHE A 124 -31.09 -27.44 -39.64
N ARG A 125 -30.46 -28.49 -39.13
CA ARG A 125 -29.18 -29.02 -39.59
C ARG A 125 -29.41 -30.09 -40.64
#